data_AF-A9D7H3-F1
#
_entry.id   AF-A9D7H3-F1
#
_cell.length_a   1.000
_cell.length_b   1.000
_cell.length_c   1.000
_cell.angle_alpha   90.00
_cell.angle_beta   90.00
_cell.angle_gamma   90.00
#
_symmetry.space_group_name_H-M   'P 1'
#
loop_
_entity.id
_entity.type
_entity.pdbx_description
1 polymer ?
#
loop_
_entity_poly.entity_id
_entity_poly.type
_entity_poly.pdbx_seq_one_letter_code
_entity_poly.pdbx_strand_id
1 'polypeptide(L)'
;MALHRIFSGLLVASVSLFSAQAQGANTYGPVSPDGLVWGLSSYVDAQGKQVENWSYAIPETDAFVFIASCKSGERGPAIEVMLSADFGARQDGDRVEVAFRSAVSEATYAGTVRIFNEEYAGVMLQLGIEDPFWSLFNQNISSVEYRIVGDETMFPGSISMSGVRQGAHQFRVACDAHFAAYDQTASAPQMAPIIYQCPNGSHFAVTFDNSRSYSTATINIGGITERLIQVRSGSGALYKAGTISLHTKADDAYLELGGAGLSCKSVP
;
A
#
# COMPACT_ATOMS: atom_id res chain seq x y z
N MET A 1 26.51 -49.25 37.68
CA MET A 1 26.33 -48.14 38.65
C MET A 1 25.33 -47.18 38.03
N ALA A 2 24.18 -47.03 38.66
CA ALA A 2 22.98 -46.40 38.10
C ALA A 2 23.07 -44.87 38.11
N LEU A 3 22.57 -44.23 37.04
CA LEU A 3 22.28 -42.80 37.03
C LEU A 3 20.76 -42.62 36.85
N HIS A 4 20.08 -42.27 37.93
CA HIS A 4 18.71 -41.76 37.92
C HIS A 4 18.69 -40.36 37.30
N ARG A 5 17.86 -40.17 36.26
CA ARG A 5 17.47 -38.83 35.79
C ARG A 5 16.07 -38.51 36.30
N ILE A 6 15.99 -37.35 36.94
CA ILE A 6 14.79 -36.70 37.47
C ILE A 6 14.04 -36.09 36.28
N PHE A 7 12.78 -36.50 36.08
CA PHE A 7 11.82 -35.79 35.22
C PHE A 7 11.01 -34.85 36.13
N SER A 8 11.30 -33.55 36.05
CA SER A 8 10.44 -32.50 36.62
C SER A 8 9.49 -32.00 35.54
N GLY A 9 8.19 -32.02 35.86
CA GLY A 9 7.09 -31.73 34.97
C GLY A 9 7.14 -30.33 34.36
N LEU A 10 7.03 -30.29 33.03
CA LEU A 10 6.77 -29.08 32.25
C LEU A 10 5.25 -28.93 32.14
N LEU A 11 4.70 -27.83 32.67
CA LEU A 11 3.32 -27.43 32.41
C LEU A 11 3.22 -27.08 30.91
N VAL A 12 2.48 -27.87 30.14
CA VAL A 12 2.15 -27.54 28.74
C VAL A 12 0.99 -26.55 28.77
N ALA A 13 1.29 -25.26 28.60
CA ALA A 13 0.28 -24.28 28.27
C ALA A 13 -0.20 -24.59 26.84
N SER A 14 -1.45 -25.05 26.70
CA SER A 14 -2.10 -25.24 25.42
C SER A 14 -2.30 -23.87 24.76
N VAL A 15 -1.37 -23.49 23.89
CA VAL A 15 -1.57 -22.36 22.97
C VAL A 15 -2.58 -22.83 21.92
N SER A 16 -3.82 -22.37 22.04
CA SER A 16 -4.82 -22.51 20.98
C SER A 16 -4.34 -21.69 19.78
N LEU A 17 -3.70 -22.35 18.82
CA LEU A 17 -3.46 -21.83 17.48
C LEU A 17 -4.83 -21.64 16.84
N PHE A 18 -5.31 -20.40 16.76
CA PHE A 18 -6.49 -20.07 15.99
C PHE A 18 -6.18 -20.28 14.52
N SER A 19 -6.71 -21.35 13.93
CA SER A 19 -6.67 -21.57 12.49
C SER A 19 -7.50 -20.48 11.82
N ALA A 20 -6.88 -19.65 10.97
CA ALA A 20 -7.60 -18.70 10.13
C ALA A 20 -8.57 -19.50 9.23
N GLN A 21 -9.87 -19.25 9.38
CA GLN A 21 -10.89 -19.89 8.53
C GLN A 21 -10.95 -19.11 7.21
N ALA A 22 -10.41 -19.69 6.14
CA ALA A 22 -10.54 -19.13 4.80
C ALA A 22 -12.01 -19.22 4.35
N GLN A 23 -12.63 -18.08 4.08
CA GLN A 23 -13.88 -18.02 3.33
C GLN A 23 -13.46 -18.13 1.86
N GLY A 24 -13.94 -19.14 1.14
CA GLY A 24 -13.35 -19.62 -0.12
C GLY A 24 -12.92 -18.55 -1.12
N ALA A 25 -11.86 -18.85 -1.89
CA ALA A 25 -11.34 -17.93 -2.91
C ALA A 25 -12.22 -17.93 -4.18
N ASN A 26 -12.61 -16.74 -4.63
CA ASN A 26 -13.25 -16.55 -5.92
C ASN A 26 -12.18 -16.33 -6.99
N THR A 27 -12.23 -17.07 -8.09
CA THR A 27 -11.34 -16.88 -9.24
C THR A 27 -12.01 -16.08 -10.34
N TYR A 28 -11.26 -15.22 -11.04
CA TYR A 28 -11.75 -14.35 -12.11
C TYR A 28 -10.92 -14.54 -13.38
N GLY A 29 -11.60 -14.50 -14.53
CA GLY A 29 -10.94 -14.61 -15.82
C GLY A 29 -10.44 -16.02 -16.17
N PRO A 30 -9.79 -16.16 -17.33
CA PRO A 30 -9.15 -17.41 -17.71
C PRO A 30 -7.84 -17.63 -16.94
N VAL A 31 -7.49 -18.90 -16.73
CA VAL A 31 -6.16 -19.29 -16.26
C VAL A 31 -5.15 -18.98 -17.37
N SER A 32 -4.02 -18.35 -17.03
CA SER A 32 -2.95 -18.06 -17.97
C SER A 32 -2.25 -19.36 -18.42
N PRO A 33 -1.49 -19.34 -19.53
CA PRO A 33 -0.68 -20.50 -19.93
C PRO A 33 0.28 -21.00 -18.85
N ASP A 34 0.72 -20.10 -17.96
CA ASP A 34 1.65 -20.40 -16.85
C ASP A 34 0.93 -20.81 -15.56
N GLY A 35 -0.40 -21.00 -15.61
CA GLY A 35 -1.21 -21.40 -14.46
C GLY A 35 -1.63 -20.27 -13.51
N LEU A 36 -1.27 -19.01 -13.82
CA LEU A 36 -1.66 -17.85 -13.02
C LEU A 36 -3.15 -17.55 -13.21
N VAL A 37 -3.84 -17.19 -12.13
CA VAL A 37 -5.24 -16.77 -12.14
C VAL A 37 -5.45 -15.58 -11.23
N TRP A 38 -6.42 -14.73 -11.56
CA TRP A 38 -6.88 -13.70 -10.65
C TRP A 38 -7.75 -14.33 -9.56
N GLY A 39 -7.42 -14.11 -8.30
CA GLY A 39 -8.16 -14.62 -7.14
C GLY A 39 -8.50 -13.48 -6.17
N LEU A 40 -9.70 -13.51 -5.60
CA LEU A 40 -10.08 -12.71 -4.44
C LEU A 40 -10.39 -13.67 -3.29
N SER A 41 -9.75 -13.45 -2.16
CA SER A 41 -9.94 -14.25 -0.96
C SER A 41 -10.19 -13.33 0.23
N SER A 42 -11.00 -13.82 1.15
CA SER A 42 -11.43 -13.09 2.33
C SER A 42 -11.22 -13.97 3.55
N TYR A 43 -10.58 -13.46 4.59
CA TYR A 43 -10.34 -14.23 5.81
C TYR A 43 -10.24 -13.33 7.03
N VAL A 44 -10.35 -13.93 8.22
CA VAL A 44 -10.14 -13.25 9.49
C VAL A 44 -8.74 -13.61 9.98
N ASP A 45 -7.93 -12.59 10.28
CA ASP A 45 -6.58 -12.79 10.80
C ASP A 45 -6.56 -13.16 12.29
N ALA A 46 -5.36 -13.36 12.83
CA ALA A 46 -5.17 -13.71 14.24
C ALA A 46 -5.63 -12.61 15.23
N GLN A 47 -5.86 -11.39 14.77
CA GLN A 47 -6.37 -10.27 15.57
C GLN A 47 -7.90 -10.09 15.41
N GLY A 48 -8.58 -11.00 14.72
CA GLY A 48 -10.02 -10.92 14.49
C GLY A 48 -10.40 -9.88 13.43
N LYS A 49 -9.45 -9.39 12.64
CA LYS A 49 -9.68 -8.41 11.58
C LYS A 49 -9.94 -9.14 10.27
N GLN A 50 -11.01 -8.73 9.59
CA GLN A 50 -11.27 -9.12 8.20
C GLN A 50 -10.16 -8.57 7.29
N VAL A 51 -9.62 -9.43 6.44
CA VAL A 51 -8.61 -9.15 5.42
C VAL A 51 -9.17 -9.57 4.07
N GLU A 52 -8.99 -8.70 3.09
CA GLU A 52 -9.31 -8.95 1.69
C GLU A 52 -8.00 -9.01 0.91
N ASN A 53 -7.79 -10.11 0.20
CA ASN A 53 -6.57 -10.37 -0.58
C ASN A 53 -6.96 -10.61 -2.03
N TRP A 54 -6.45 -9.76 -2.91
CA TRP A 54 -6.63 -9.87 -4.34
C TRP A 54 -5.30 -10.15 -5.03
N SER A 55 -5.18 -11.27 -5.73
CA SER A 55 -3.90 -11.76 -6.23
C SER A 55 -3.97 -12.22 -7.68
N TYR A 56 -2.86 -12.08 -8.40
CA TYR A 56 -2.58 -12.80 -9.64
C TYR A 56 -1.45 -13.79 -9.34
N ALA A 57 -1.83 -15.05 -9.12
CA ALA A 57 -0.97 -16.08 -8.56
C ALA A 57 -1.36 -17.48 -9.06
N ILE A 58 -0.48 -18.46 -8.86
CA ILE A 58 -0.80 -19.86 -9.11
C ILE A 58 -1.50 -20.38 -7.84
N PRO A 59 -2.73 -20.93 -7.95
CA PRO A 59 -3.44 -21.43 -6.78
C PRO A 59 -2.65 -22.50 -6.03
N GLU A 60 -2.75 -22.50 -4.71
CA GLU A 60 -2.13 -23.49 -3.80
C GLU A 60 -0.59 -23.49 -3.77
N THR A 61 0.06 -22.53 -4.44
CA THR A 61 1.50 -22.33 -4.34
C THR A 61 1.83 -20.96 -3.74
N ASP A 62 3.11 -20.75 -3.51
CA ASP A 62 3.74 -19.48 -3.13
C ASP A 62 4.03 -18.56 -4.34
N ALA A 63 3.81 -19.03 -5.57
CA ALA A 63 4.14 -18.29 -6.78
C ALA A 63 3.07 -17.24 -7.09
N PHE A 64 3.47 -15.96 -7.04
CA PHE A 64 2.61 -14.82 -7.36
C PHE A 64 3.32 -13.83 -8.29
N VAL A 65 2.53 -13.00 -8.97
CA VAL A 65 3.04 -11.83 -9.71
C VAL A 65 2.60 -10.54 -9.02
N PHE A 66 1.37 -10.54 -8.50
CA PHE A 66 0.73 -9.39 -7.89
C PHE A 66 -0.13 -9.85 -6.72
N ILE A 67 -0.05 -9.13 -5.60
CA ILE A 67 -0.96 -9.28 -4.46
C ILE A 67 -1.32 -7.88 -3.97
N ALA A 68 -2.59 -7.60 -3.78
CA ALA A 68 -3.10 -6.42 -3.10
C ALA A 68 -3.87 -6.85 -1.85
N SER A 69 -3.67 -6.14 -0.74
CA SER A 69 -4.35 -6.43 0.52
C SER A 69 -4.88 -5.18 1.19
N CYS A 70 -6.05 -5.31 1.80
CA CYS A 70 -6.59 -4.33 2.73
C CYS A 70 -7.25 -5.05 3.90
N LYS A 71 -7.32 -4.36 5.03
CA LYS A 71 -7.69 -4.97 6.30
C LYS A 71 -8.54 -4.03 7.13
N SER A 72 -9.58 -4.59 7.74
CA SER A 72 -10.47 -3.86 8.65
C SER A 72 -9.72 -3.32 9.88
N GLY A 73 -10.13 -2.14 10.34
CA GLY A 73 -9.55 -1.52 11.52
C GLY A 73 -8.10 -1.05 11.35
N GLU A 74 -7.57 -1.03 10.14
CA GLU A 74 -6.31 -0.36 9.82
C GLU A 74 -6.57 1.04 9.26
N ARG A 75 -5.61 1.94 9.50
CA ARG A 75 -5.65 3.28 8.93
C ARG A 75 -5.40 3.19 7.42
N GLY A 76 -6.49 3.26 6.65
CA GLY A 76 -6.55 3.39 5.19
C GLY A 76 -6.07 4.76 4.67
N PRO A 77 -6.12 5.04 3.34
CA PRO A 77 -6.66 4.15 2.34
C PRO A 77 -5.53 3.42 1.62
N ALA A 78 -4.36 3.29 2.25
CA ALA A 78 -3.20 2.69 1.63
C ALA A 78 -3.44 1.19 1.56
N ILE A 79 -3.69 0.71 0.35
CA ILE A 79 -3.70 -0.70 0.01
C ILE A 79 -2.24 -1.11 -0.15
N GLU A 80 -1.86 -2.18 0.54
CA GLU A 80 -0.53 -2.77 0.39
C GLU A 80 -0.53 -3.60 -0.89
N VAL A 81 0.36 -3.27 -1.82
CA VAL A 81 0.52 -3.96 -3.11
C VAL A 81 1.91 -4.56 -3.18
N MET A 82 1.99 -5.89 -3.27
CA MET A 82 3.23 -6.63 -3.45
C MET A 82 3.38 -7.11 -4.88
N LEU A 83 4.55 -6.87 -5.45
CA LEU A 83 4.93 -7.33 -6.78
C LEU A 83 6.07 -8.33 -6.68
N SER A 84 5.99 -9.42 -7.43
CA SER A 84 7.12 -10.33 -7.63
C SER A 84 8.09 -9.73 -8.65
N ALA A 85 8.89 -8.77 -8.21
CA ALA A 85 9.96 -8.17 -9.01
C ALA A 85 11.32 -8.80 -8.64
N ASP A 86 12.18 -9.00 -9.64
CA ASP A 86 13.61 -9.17 -9.38
C ASP A 86 14.16 -7.86 -8.79
N PHE A 87 14.78 -7.95 -7.61
CA PHE A 87 15.40 -6.83 -6.93
C PHE A 87 16.92 -6.98 -6.79
N GLY A 88 17.53 -7.98 -7.42
CA GLY A 88 18.97 -8.17 -7.51
C GLY A 88 19.60 -8.39 -6.13
N ALA A 89 20.67 -7.65 -5.84
CA ALA A 89 21.40 -7.75 -4.57
C ALA A 89 20.82 -6.90 -3.43
N ARG A 90 19.63 -6.32 -3.61
CA ARG A 90 18.97 -5.47 -2.60
C ARG A 90 18.50 -6.31 -1.40
N GLN A 91 18.45 -5.68 -0.24
CA GLN A 91 18.08 -6.29 1.05
C GLN A 91 16.66 -5.90 1.48
N ASP A 92 16.10 -6.65 2.43
CA ASP A 92 14.82 -6.30 3.07
C ASP A 92 14.87 -4.88 3.64
N GLY A 93 13.87 -4.06 3.30
CA GLY A 93 13.79 -2.65 3.70
C GLY A 93 14.45 -1.65 2.73
N ASP A 94 15.18 -2.12 1.71
CA ASP A 94 15.75 -1.21 0.70
C ASP A 94 14.66 -0.46 -0.05
N ARG A 95 14.84 0.86 -0.18
CA ARG A 95 13.92 1.72 -0.93
C ARG A 95 14.17 1.58 -2.42
N VAL A 96 13.10 1.50 -3.19
CA VAL A 96 13.14 1.40 -4.65
C VAL A 96 12.04 2.25 -5.26
N GLU A 97 12.17 2.53 -6.56
CA GLU A 97 11.08 3.07 -7.37
C GLU A 97 10.67 2.02 -8.39
N VAL A 98 9.36 1.86 -8.60
CA VAL A 98 8.79 0.91 -9.55
C VAL A 98 8.06 1.68 -10.63
N ALA A 99 8.55 1.57 -11.86
CA ALA A 99 7.90 2.12 -13.04
C ALA A 99 6.90 1.08 -13.57
N PHE A 100 5.65 1.51 -13.76
CA PHE A 100 4.61 0.78 -14.46
C PHE A 100 4.38 1.38 -15.82
N ARG A 101 4.22 0.52 -16.82
CA ARG A 101 3.93 0.91 -18.20
C ARG A 101 2.78 0.10 -18.73
N SER A 102 1.88 0.77 -19.46
CA SER A 102 0.81 0.14 -20.20
C SER A 102 0.66 0.82 -21.56
N ALA A 103 -0.32 0.39 -22.36
CA ALA A 103 -0.64 1.03 -23.63
C ALA A 103 -1.17 2.48 -23.49
N VAL A 104 -1.62 2.87 -22.29
CA VAL A 104 -2.36 4.13 -22.07
C VAL A 104 -1.76 5.01 -20.96
N SER A 105 -0.79 4.50 -20.20
CA SER A 105 -0.26 5.19 -19.04
C SER A 105 1.15 4.74 -18.70
N GLU A 106 1.89 5.65 -18.09
CA GLU A 106 3.15 5.37 -17.41
C GLU A 106 3.13 6.08 -16.06
N ALA A 107 3.57 5.39 -15.00
CA ALA A 107 3.61 5.94 -13.65
C ALA A 107 4.76 5.31 -12.87
N THR A 108 5.35 6.06 -11.94
CA THR A 108 6.40 5.55 -11.05
C THR A 108 5.95 5.69 -9.61
N TYR A 109 6.09 4.61 -8.85
CA TYR A 109 5.70 4.55 -7.44
C TYR A 109 6.89 4.21 -6.56
N ALA A 110 6.98 4.87 -5.41
CA ALA A 110 7.94 4.50 -4.39
C ALA A 110 7.53 3.16 -3.74
N GLY A 111 8.51 2.30 -3.55
CA GLY A 111 8.35 0.99 -2.94
C GLY A 111 9.45 0.65 -1.95
N THR A 112 9.33 -0.52 -1.35
CA THR A 112 10.34 -1.07 -0.44
C THR A 112 10.46 -2.56 -0.72
N VAL A 113 11.70 -3.05 -0.84
CA VAL A 113 11.97 -4.48 -0.93
C VAL A 113 11.51 -5.14 0.35
N ARG A 114 10.76 -6.23 0.22
CA ARG A 114 10.25 -7.01 1.34
C ARG A 114 10.60 -8.48 1.13
N ILE A 115 11.33 -9.04 2.08
CA ILE A 115 11.74 -10.45 2.10
C ILE A 115 11.16 -11.06 3.36
N PHE A 116 10.06 -11.81 3.22
CA PHE A 116 9.46 -12.50 4.37
C PHE A 116 10.14 -13.85 4.62
N ASN A 117 10.48 -14.56 3.54
CA ASN A 117 11.27 -15.79 3.53
C ASN A 117 11.85 -16.01 2.11
N GLU A 118 12.47 -17.17 1.87
CA GLU A 118 13.10 -17.51 0.58
C GLU A 118 12.09 -17.66 -0.58
N GLU A 119 10.83 -17.94 -0.26
CA GLU A 119 9.74 -18.24 -1.21
C GLU A 119 8.83 -17.02 -1.46
N TYR A 120 8.80 -16.08 -0.52
CA TYR A 120 7.89 -14.93 -0.50
C TYR A 120 8.68 -13.64 -0.30
N ALA A 121 9.10 -13.07 -1.44
CA ALA A 121 9.83 -11.82 -1.51
C ALA A 121 9.36 -10.99 -2.72
N GLY A 122 9.56 -9.68 -2.65
CA GLY A 122 9.18 -8.78 -3.74
C GLY A 122 9.31 -7.31 -3.36
N VAL A 123 8.62 -6.45 -4.11
CA VAL A 123 8.54 -5.02 -3.83
C VAL A 123 7.15 -4.68 -3.32
N MET A 124 7.08 -4.10 -2.12
CA MET A 124 5.86 -3.61 -1.52
C MET A 124 5.66 -2.12 -1.82
N LEU A 125 4.48 -1.79 -2.32
CA LEU A 125 3.98 -0.45 -2.58
C LEU A 125 2.84 -0.15 -1.60
N GLN A 126 2.64 1.11 -1.29
CA GLN A 126 1.46 1.59 -0.56
C GLN A 126 0.70 2.56 -1.46
N LEU A 127 -0.44 2.10 -1.99
CA LEU A 127 -1.23 2.85 -2.96
C LEU A 127 -2.54 3.28 -2.33
N GLY A 128 -2.90 4.56 -2.44
CA GLY A 128 -4.21 5.02 -1.95
C GLY A 128 -5.35 4.38 -2.75
N ILE A 129 -6.52 4.14 -2.15
CA ILE A 129 -7.67 3.52 -2.84
C ILE A 129 -8.21 4.34 -4.03
N GLU A 130 -7.90 5.64 -4.05
CA GLU A 130 -8.22 6.58 -5.13
C GLU A 130 -7.04 6.79 -6.11
N ASP A 131 -5.93 6.08 -5.95
CA ASP A 131 -4.78 6.21 -6.83
C ASP A 131 -5.15 5.88 -8.29
N PRO A 132 -4.68 6.66 -9.29
CA PRO A 132 -4.90 6.38 -10.71
C PRO A 132 -4.48 4.97 -11.14
N PHE A 133 -3.57 4.32 -10.42
CA PHE A 133 -3.21 2.91 -10.59
C PHE A 133 -4.43 2.00 -10.70
N TRP A 134 -5.43 2.20 -9.84
CA TRP A 134 -6.62 1.36 -9.81
C TRP A 134 -7.51 1.51 -11.04
N SER A 135 -7.38 2.62 -11.77
CA SER A 135 -8.11 2.83 -13.02
C SER A 135 -7.67 1.85 -14.10
N LEU A 136 -6.41 1.38 -14.08
CA LEU A 136 -5.83 0.49 -15.10
C LEU A 136 -6.63 -0.81 -15.24
N PHE A 137 -7.11 -1.36 -14.12
CA PHE A 137 -7.89 -2.59 -14.08
C PHE A 137 -9.30 -2.47 -14.66
N ASN A 138 -9.77 -1.25 -14.89
CA ASN A 138 -11.05 -0.98 -15.55
C ASN A 138 -10.90 -0.74 -17.06
N GLN A 139 -9.68 -0.61 -17.57
CA GLN A 139 -9.42 -0.29 -18.97
C GLN A 139 -9.36 -1.56 -19.83
N ASN A 140 -9.61 -1.41 -21.14
CA ASN A 140 -9.48 -2.50 -22.11
C ASN A 140 -8.02 -2.64 -22.58
N ILE A 141 -7.11 -2.88 -21.64
CA ILE A 141 -5.69 -3.15 -21.90
C ILE A 141 -5.40 -4.63 -21.71
N SER A 142 -4.39 -5.16 -22.40
CA SER A 142 -4.03 -6.59 -22.34
C SER A 142 -3.13 -6.92 -21.16
N SER A 143 -2.21 -6.01 -20.83
CA SER A 143 -1.23 -6.19 -19.76
C SER A 143 -0.74 -4.86 -19.21
N VAL A 144 -0.16 -4.92 -18.01
CA VAL A 144 0.66 -3.86 -17.42
C VAL A 144 2.03 -4.43 -17.11
N GLU A 145 3.05 -3.78 -17.64
CA GLU A 145 4.45 -4.10 -17.36
C GLU A 145 4.92 -3.30 -16.15
N TYR A 146 5.82 -3.87 -15.36
CA TYR A 146 6.47 -3.16 -14.26
C TYR A 146 7.95 -3.52 -14.16
N ARG A 147 8.75 -2.57 -13.68
CA ARG A 147 10.19 -2.76 -13.45
C ARG A 147 10.70 -1.86 -12.33
N ILE A 148 11.78 -2.27 -11.67
CA ILE A 148 12.50 -1.39 -10.75
C ILE A 148 13.30 -0.37 -11.57
N VAL A 149 13.19 0.91 -11.23
CA VAL A 149 13.91 2.01 -11.90
C VAL A 149 15.40 1.91 -11.57
N GLY A 150 16.25 2.20 -12.57
CA GLY A 150 17.71 2.19 -12.44
C GLY A 150 18.36 0.82 -12.65
N ASP A 151 17.59 -0.22 -12.97
CA ASP A 151 18.11 -1.53 -13.37
C ASP A 151 17.53 -1.96 -14.72
N GLU A 152 18.20 -1.57 -15.81
CA GLU A 152 17.74 -1.88 -17.17
C GLU A 152 18.02 -3.33 -17.58
N THR A 153 18.80 -4.07 -16.78
CA THR A 153 19.14 -5.46 -17.07
C THR A 153 18.10 -6.45 -16.58
N MET A 154 17.22 -6.02 -15.67
CA MET A 154 16.13 -6.83 -15.15
C MET A 154 14.98 -6.91 -16.14
N PHE A 155 14.48 -8.14 -16.36
CA PHE A 155 13.30 -8.35 -17.18
C PHE A 155 12.08 -7.69 -16.52
N PRO A 156 11.26 -6.94 -17.28
CA PRO A 156 10.04 -6.38 -16.72
C PRO A 156 9.09 -7.51 -16.33
N GLY A 157 8.51 -7.41 -15.14
CA GLY A 157 7.35 -8.21 -14.79
C GLY A 157 6.15 -7.79 -15.63
N SER A 158 5.22 -8.71 -15.86
CA SER A 158 4.00 -8.43 -16.62
C SER A 158 2.78 -8.99 -15.91
N ILE A 159 1.76 -8.14 -15.76
CA ILE A 159 0.48 -8.47 -15.15
C ILE A 159 -0.55 -8.58 -16.27
N SER A 160 -1.15 -9.76 -16.43
CA SER A 160 -2.24 -9.96 -17.38
C SER A 160 -3.50 -9.25 -16.90
N MET A 161 -4.15 -8.49 -17.78
CA MET A 161 -5.39 -7.78 -17.48
C MET A 161 -6.64 -8.56 -17.91
N SER A 162 -6.47 -9.80 -18.37
CA SER A 162 -7.58 -10.66 -18.78
C SER A 162 -8.48 -11.03 -17.59
N GLY A 163 -9.77 -10.69 -17.67
CA GLY A 163 -10.77 -11.02 -16.65
C GLY A 163 -10.64 -10.27 -15.31
N VAL A 164 -9.72 -9.31 -15.23
CA VAL A 164 -9.34 -8.63 -13.98
C VAL A 164 -10.44 -7.72 -13.41
N ARG A 165 -11.28 -7.13 -14.29
CA ARG A 165 -12.18 -6.02 -13.95
C ARG A 165 -13.14 -6.34 -12.80
N GLN A 166 -13.78 -7.49 -12.83
CA GLN A 166 -14.77 -7.85 -11.81
C GLN A 166 -14.12 -8.05 -10.44
N GLY A 167 -13.00 -8.77 -10.39
CA GLY A 167 -12.24 -8.99 -9.15
C GLY A 167 -11.70 -7.68 -8.58
N ALA A 168 -11.12 -6.82 -9.44
CA ALA A 168 -10.63 -5.50 -9.05
C ALA A 168 -11.74 -4.63 -8.45
N HIS A 169 -12.92 -4.61 -9.08
CA HIS A 169 -14.06 -3.86 -8.57
C HIS A 169 -14.52 -4.39 -7.20
N GLN A 170 -14.69 -5.70 -7.05
CA GLN A 170 -15.12 -6.31 -5.79
C GLN A 170 -14.12 -6.07 -4.66
N PHE A 171 -12.83 -6.22 -4.95
CA PHE A 171 -11.76 -5.91 -4.02
C PHE A 171 -11.83 -4.45 -3.54
N ARG A 172 -11.94 -3.49 -4.47
CA ARG A 172 -12.03 -2.07 -4.11
C ARG A 172 -13.25 -1.76 -3.24
N VAL A 173 -14.42 -2.29 -3.60
CA VAL A 173 -15.65 -2.12 -2.80
C VAL A 173 -15.46 -2.66 -1.38
N ALA A 174 -14.80 -3.81 -1.22
CA ALA A 174 -14.55 -4.39 0.10
C ALA A 174 -13.57 -3.54 0.92
N CYS A 175 -12.49 -3.06 0.29
CA CYS A 175 -11.55 -2.14 0.95
C CYS A 175 -12.20 -0.80 1.33
N ASP A 176 -13.00 -0.21 0.45
CA ASP A 176 -13.77 1.01 0.75
C ASP A 176 -14.68 0.80 1.97
N ALA A 177 -15.34 -0.36 2.06
CA ALA A 177 -16.18 -0.69 3.21
C ALA A 177 -15.36 -0.82 4.52
N HIS A 178 -14.17 -1.45 4.46
CA HIS A 178 -13.27 -1.54 5.62
C HIS A 178 -12.80 -0.18 6.10
N PHE A 179 -12.44 0.69 5.17
CA PHE A 179 -12.01 2.05 5.47
C PHE A 179 -13.16 2.88 6.03
N ALA A 180 -14.33 2.88 5.38
CA ALA A 180 -15.51 3.62 5.85
C ALA A 180 -15.97 3.20 7.25
N ALA A 181 -15.88 1.90 7.59
CA ALA A 181 -16.20 1.42 8.94
C ALA A 181 -15.25 2.01 10.00
N TYR A 182 -13.96 2.20 9.66
CA TYR A 182 -13.02 2.88 10.54
C TYR A 182 -13.35 4.39 10.63
N ASP A 183 -13.67 5.04 9.51
CA ASP A 183 -14.02 6.48 9.45
C ASP A 183 -15.15 6.84 10.42
N GLN A 184 -16.17 5.99 10.56
CA GLN A 184 -17.28 6.20 11.50
C GLN A 184 -16.85 6.32 12.96
N THR A 185 -15.65 5.85 13.29
CA THR A 185 -15.05 5.93 14.64
C THR A 185 -14.00 7.03 14.78
N ALA A 186 -13.66 7.72 13.68
CA ALA A 186 -12.64 8.76 13.67
C ALA A 186 -13.17 10.09 14.22
N SER A 187 -12.26 10.90 14.78
CA SER A 187 -12.60 12.20 15.36
C SER A 187 -12.94 13.24 14.29
N ALA A 188 -13.74 14.24 14.65
CA ALA A 188 -14.14 15.31 13.74
C ALA A 188 -12.94 16.02 13.08
N PRO A 189 -13.07 16.48 11.82
CA PRO A 189 -11.97 17.08 11.08
C PRO A 189 -11.48 18.38 11.73
N GLN A 190 -10.18 18.65 11.65
CA GLN A 190 -9.61 19.93 12.06
C GLN A 190 -9.94 20.97 10.99
N MET A 191 -10.86 21.88 11.30
CA MET A 191 -11.47 22.75 10.28
C MET A 191 -10.67 24.00 9.91
N ALA A 192 -9.74 24.46 10.76
CA ALA A 192 -8.97 25.66 10.47
C ALA A 192 -7.73 25.33 9.63
N PRO A 193 -7.52 25.97 8.47
CA PRO A 193 -6.28 25.84 7.71
C PRO A 193 -5.08 26.31 8.54
N ILE A 194 -4.00 25.54 8.51
CA ILE A 194 -2.71 25.95 9.08
C ILE A 194 -1.93 26.68 7.98
N ILE A 195 -1.51 27.92 8.26
CA ILE A 195 -0.72 28.71 7.32
C ILE A 195 0.76 28.46 7.60
N TYR A 196 1.51 28.11 6.56
CA TYR A 196 2.96 27.96 6.63
C TYR A 196 3.65 29.09 5.87
N GLN A 197 4.67 29.69 6.47
CA GLN A 197 5.51 30.72 5.86
C GLN A 197 6.90 30.16 5.57
N CYS A 198 7.41 30.43 4.35
CA CYS A 198 8.68 29.95 3.86
C CYS A 198 9.74 31.09 3.83
N PRO A 199 11.06 30.78 3.89
CA PRO A 199 12.13 31.77 3.90
C PRO A 199 12.18 32.74 2.70
N ASN A 200 11.67 32.32 1.55
CA ASN A 200 11.58 33.15 0.34
C ASN A 200 10.36 34.11 0.35
N GLY A 201 9.62 34.18 1.46
CA GLY A 201 8.42 35.00 1.60
C GLY A 201 7.13 34.38 1.03
N SER A 202 7.21 33.21 0.39
CA SER A 202 6.00 32.49 -0.02
C SER A 202 5.28 31.91 1.20
N HIS A 203 4.00 31.62 1.04
CA HIS A 203 3.18 30.95 2.04
C HIS A 203 2.23 29.97 1.36
N PHE A 204 1.74 29.01 2.13
CA PHE A 204 0.69 28.10 1.72
C PHE A 204 -0.21 27.76 2.91
N ALA A 205 -1.45 27.39 2.62
CA ALA A 205 -2.40 26.92 3.61
C ALA A 205 -2.57 25.42 3.49
N VAL A 206 -2.69 24.72 4.63
CA VAL A 206 -2.99 23.29 4.66
C VAL A 206 -4.15 23.01 5.59
N THR A 207 -5.17 22.33 5.09
CA THR A 207 -6.24 21.76 5.93
C THR A 207 -6.01 20.27 6.06
N PHE A 208 -5.88 19.78 7.29
CA PHE A 208 -5.73 18.35 7.57
C PHE A 208 -7.09 17.74 7.88
N ASP A 209 -7.51 16.77 7.07
CA ASP A 209 -8.70 15.97 7.33
C ASP A 209 -8.26 14.62 7.90
N ASN A 210 -8.47 14.45 9.22
CA ASN A 210 -8.24 13.21 9.96
C ASN A 210 -9.56 12.53 10.34
N SER A 211 -10.68 12.94 9.74
CA SER A 211 -12.01 12.36 10.00
C SER A 211 -12.23 11.00 9.33
N ARG A 212 -11.20 10.49 8.69
CA ARG A 212 -11.20 9.26 7.93
C ARG A 212 -10.09 8.33 8.43
N SER A 213 -10.08 7.13 7.88
CA SER A 213 -9.11 6.06 8.06
C SER A 213 -7.73 6.48 7.61
N TYR A 214 -7.65 7.50 6.76
CA TYR A 214 -6.45 8.25 6.45
C TYR A 214 -6.54 9.69 6.90
N SER A 215 -5.34 10.23 7.14
CA SER A 215 -5.13 11.67 7.03
C SER A 215 -5.01 12.08 5.56
N THR A 216 -5.76 13.10 5.16
CA THR A 216 -5.44 13.87 3.95
C THR A 216 -5.00 15.27 4.32
N ALA A 217 -4.22 15.89 3.43
CA ALA A 217 -3.86 17.29 3.52
C ALA A 217 -4.31 17.99 2.24
N THR A 218 -5.24 18.92 2.35
CA THR A 218 -5.60 19.81 1.24
C THR A 218 -4.68 21.02 1.30
N ILE A 219 -3.74 21.11 0.37
CA ILE A 219 -2.80 22.22 0.26
C ILE A 219 -3.34 23.26 -0.72
N ASN A 220 -3.28 24.54 -0.34
CA ASN A 220 -3.51 25.68 -1.22
C ASN A 220 -2.22 26.51 -1.32
N ILE A 221 -1.59 26.52 -2.49
CA ILE A 221 -0.37 27.26 -2.78
C ILE A 221 -0.47 27.94 -4.13
N GLY A 222 -0.27 29.27 -4.18
CA GLY A 222 -0.33 30.03 -5.42
C GLY A 222 -1.67 29.94 -6.15
N GLY A 223 -2.78 29.70 -5.42
CA GLY A 223 -4.11 29.50 -5.99
C GLY A 223 -4.39 28.08 -6.50
N ILE A 224 -3.41 27.17 -6.46
CA ILE A 224 -3.58 25.76 -6.78
C ILE A 224 -4.03 25.04 -5.51
N THR A 225 -5.11 24.27 -5.60
CA THR A 225 -5.60 23.42 -4.52
C THR A 225 -5.39 21.96 -4.89
N GLU A 226 -4.63 21.23 -4.07
CA GLU A 226 -4.35 19.81 -4.28
C GLU A 226 -4.63 19.01 -3.02
N ARG A 227 -5.13 17.79 -3.20
CA ARG A 227 -5.40 16.87 -2.09
C ARG A 227 -4.32 15.82 -2.01
N LEU A 228 -3.55 15.86 -0.94
CA LEU A 228 -2.44 14.95 -0.66
C LEU A 228 -2.93 13.83 0.26
N ILE A 229 -2.46 12.60 0.02
CA ILE A 229 -2.77 11.43 0.85
C ILE A 229 -1.59 11.17 1.76
N GLN A 230 -1.84 10.93 3.05
CA GLN A 230 -0.79 10.55 3.99
C GLN A 230 -0.21 9.18 3.60
N VAL A 231 1.12 9.11 3.53
CA VAL A 231 1.89 7.88 3.35
C VAL A 231 2.73 7.61 4.59
N ARG A 232 3.13 6.34 4.80
CA ARG A 232 3.94 5.97 5.96
C ARG A 232 5.31 6.68 5.90
N SER A 233 5.74 7.25 7.04
CA SER A 233 7.03 7.92 7.21
C SER A 233 7.65 7.54 8.55
N GLY A 234 8.98 7.54 8.63
CA GLY A 234 9.72 7.18 9.84
C GLY A 234 9.69 8.22 10.96
N SER A 235 9.36 9.47 10.64
CA SER A 235 9.21 10.56 11.61
C SER A 235 8.31 11.64 11.02
N GLY A 236 7.33 12.15 11.77
CA GLY A 236 6.37 13.14 11.27
C GLY A 236 5.32 12.53 10.33
N ALA A 237 4.56 13.38 9.64
CA ALA A 237 3.53 12.97 8.68
C ALA A 237 3.94 13.37 7.26
N LEU A 238 4.00 12.41 6.34
CA LEU A 238 4.30 12.65 4.94
C LEU A 238 3.03 12.51 4.12
N TYR A 239 2.74 13.48 3.27
CA TYR A 239 1.61 13.50 2.37
C TYR A 239 2.10 13.65 0.93
N LYS A 240 1.50 12.93 -0.01
CA LYS A 240 1.89 12.97 -1.42
C LYS A 240 0.70 13.04 -2.37
N ALA A 241 0.90 13.72 -3.49
CA ALA A 241 0.09 13.61 -4.71
C ALA A 241 0.95 13.97 -5.93
N GLY A 242 1.22 13.00 -6.81
CA GLY A 242 2.09 13.21 -7.97
C GLY A 242 3.47 13.72 -7.57
N THR A 243 3.87 14.87 -8.12
CA THR A 243 5.16 15.54 -7.86
C THR A 243 5.15 16.47 -6.64
N ILE A 244 4.05 16.51 -5.90
CA ILE A 244 3.90 17.29 -4.67
C ILE A 244 4.11 16.36 -3.48
N SER A 245 5.01 16.74 -2.58
CA SER A 245 5.14 16.10 -1.28
C SER A 245 5.17 17.13 -0.16
N LEU A 246 4.44 16.85 0.93
CA LEU A 246 4.40 17.68 2.11
C LEU A 246 4.77 16.82 3.31
N HIS A 247 5.88 17.12 3.97
CA HIS A 247 6.31 16.46 5.19
C HIS A 247 6.16 17.42 6.37
N THR A 248 5.31 17.09 7.34
CA THR A 248 5.10 17.93 8.53
C THR A 248 5.60 17.26 9.81
N LYS A 249 6.08 18.08 10.75
CA LYS A 249 6.48 17.67 12.09
C LYS A 249 6.28 18.83 13.06
N ALA A 250 5.27 18.73 13.91
CA ALA A 250 4.84 19.83 14.77
C ALA A 250 4.59 21.10 13.93
N ASP A 251 5.31 22.19 14.21
CA ASP A 251 5.17 23.48 13.53
C ASP A 251 6.04 23.60 12.26
N ASP A 252 6.87 22.58 11.97
CA ASP A 252 7.74 22.57 10.78
C ASP A 252 7.06 21.82 9.62
N ALA A 253 7.22 22.34 8.41
CA ALA A 253 6.86 21.68 7.16
C ALA A 253 7.99 21.71 6.14
N TYR A 254 8.16 20.63 5.40
CA TYR A 254 8.99 20.56 4.20
C TYR A 254 8.08 20.28 3.01
N LEU A 255 7.99 21.24 2.09
CA LEU A 255 7.17 21.15 0.88
C LEU A 255 8.08 20.96 -0.33
N GLU A 256 7.89 19.87 -1.07
CA GLU A 256 8.55 19.62 -2.35
C GLU A 256 7.55 19.78 -3.49
N LEU A 257 7.90 20.60 -4.48
CA LEU A 257 7.13 20.85 -5.69
C LEU A 257 8.03 20.65 -6.91
N GLY A 258 7.74 19.62 -7.72
CA GLY A 258 8.50 19.37 -8.95
C GLY A 258 10.00 19.17 -8.70
N GLY A 259 10.37 18.55 -7.57
CA GLY A 259 11.76 18.30 -7.17
C GLY A 259 12.46 19.45 -6.44
N ALA A 260 11.83 20.62 -6.27
CA ALA A 260 12.36 21.71 -5.46
C ALA A 260 11.74 21.70 -4.05
N GLY A 261 12.58 21.63 -3.01
CA GLY A 261 12.16 21.57 -1.62
C GLY A 261 12.27 22.89 -0.86
N LEU A 262 11.29 23.19 -0.01
CA LEU A 262 11.22 24.38 0.84
C LEU A 262 10.90 23.98 2.28
N SER A 263 11.72 24.44 3.23
CA SER A 263 11.42 24.32 4.67
C SER A 263 10.65 25.54 5.14
N CYS A 264 9.48 25.36 5.73
CA CYS A 264 8.54 26.40 6.12
C CYS A 264 8.06 26.15 7.55
N LYS A 265 7.55 27.19 8.22
CA LYS A 265 7.03 27.10 9.59
C LYS A 265 5.58 27.56 9.67
N SER A 266 4.78 26.90 10.49
CA SER A 266 3.42 27.35 10.74
C SER A 266 3.45 28.71 11.44
N VAL A 267 2.57 29.61 11.01
CA VAL A 267 2.32 30.88 11.67
C VAL A 267 0.98 30.83 12.40
N PRO A 268 0.87 31.46 13.58
CA PRO A 268 -0.38 31.54 14.33
C PRO A 268 -1.51 32.24 13.56
#